data_AF-A0A9W8KMS1-F1
#
_entry.id   AF-A0A9W8KMS1-F1
#
_cell.length_a   1.000
_cell.length_b   1.000
_cell.length_c   1.000
_cell.angle_alpha   90.00
_cell.angle_beta   90.00
_cell.angle_gamma   90.00
#
_symmetry.space_group_name_H-M   'P 1'
#
loop_
_entity.id
_entity.type
_entity.pdbx_description
1 polymer ?
#
loop_
_entity_poly.entity_id
_entity_poly.type
_entity_poly.pdbx_seq_one_letter_code
_entity_poly.pdbx_strand_id
1 'polypeptide(L)'
;MFGSSDDIQRHSGQAPPPPGYTPQQQQQQQQHGGQAPPPPPCGFNTENQQPPNQHGPSPPQAGNSNSGPGYGINYTGRSGADGGNKAGLQWVSASNGHIPPNAVQGGIEKDGTPLFVARAIYKGGLHPGKAGQHLENGGCNIGFGHKEIAVSEYQILCGDASKLRWVRQEGPLIIQGFVPYPAGHEESGEPLYIAKTLYDGSQQLGKCAPHIKKGMSFPYGHKEKTTDNYMVLAQAD
;
A
#
# COMPACT_ATOMS: atom_id res chain seq x y z
N MET A 1 -22.30 29.11 -59.73
CA MET A 1 -23.30 28.69 -58.73
C MET A 1 -23.52 27.21 -58.98
N PHE A 2 -23.24 26.23 -58.12
CA PHE A 2 -23.20 26.06 -56.66
C PHE A 2 -22.01 25.09 -56.38
N GLY A 3 -21.17 25.16 -55.33
CA GLY A 3 -21.45 24.93 -53.89
C GLY A 3 -21.94 23.49 -53.67
N SER A 4 -21.38 22.58 -52.88
CA SER A 4 -20.39 22.58 -51.80
C SER A 4 -19.91 21.13 -51.60
N SER A 5 -18.65 20.95 -51.18
CA SER A 5 -18.09 19.68 -50.72
C SER A 5 -18.73 19.27 -49.39
N ASP A 6 -19.08 18.00 -49.23
CA ASP A 6 -19.54 17.44 -47.96
C ASP A 6 -18.34 17.18 -47.01
N ASP A 7 -18.37 17.90 -45.89
CA ASP A 7 -17.53 17.74 -44.71
C ASP A 7 -17.80 16.40 -44.00
N ILE A 8 -16.83 15.48 -44.03
CA ILE A 8 -16.78 14.36 -43.08
C ILE A 8 -16.09 14.88 -41.81
N GLN A 9 -16.89 15.40 -40.88
CA GLN A 9 -16.44 15.65 -39.51
C GLN A 9 -16.12 14.32 -38.82
N ARG A 10 -14.82 14.11 -38.58
CA ARG A 10 -14.33 13.07 -37.67
C ARG A 10 -14.70 13.46 -36.25
N HIS A 11 -15.74 12.85 -35.68
CA HIS A 11 -15.93 12.87 -34.24
C HIS A 11 -14.84 12.01 -33.58
N SER A 12 -13.81 12.66 -33.06
CA SER A 12 -12.88 12.08 -32.09
C SER A 12 -13.65 11.76 -30.81
N GLY A 13 -14.03 10.50 -30.64
CA GLY A 13 -14.56 10.00 -29.38
C GLY A 13 -13.48 10.05 -28.30
N GLN A 14 -13.46 11.13 -27.51
CA GLN A 14 -12.76 11.13 -26.23
C GLN A 14 -13.55 10.27 -25.25
N ALA A 15 -12.89 9.28 -24.66
CA ALA A 15 -13.49 8.46 -23.60
C ALA A 15 -13.92 9.38 -22.43
N PRO A 16 -15.07 9.12 -21.79
CA PRO A 16 -15.49 9.90 -20.63
C PRO A 16 -14.43 9.81 -19.52
N PRO A 17 -14.18 10.91 -18.79
CA PRO A 17 -13.20 10.91 -17.72
C PRO A 17 -13.62 9.93 -16.59
N PRO A 18 -12.66 9.30 -15.90
CA PRO A 18 -12.97 8.38 -14.81
C PRO A 18 -13.73 9.10 -13.67
N PRO A 19 -14.67 8.41 -12.96
CA PRO A 19 -15.44 9.00 -11.87
C PRO A 19 -14.53 9.50 -10.73
N GLY A 20 -14.85 10.68 -10.16
CA GLY A 20 -14.18 11.18 -8.95
C GLY A 20 -13.45 12.53 -9.06
N TYR A 21 -13.44 13.18 -10.23
CA TYR A 21 -12.83 14.51 -10.41
C TYR A 21 -13.86 15.65 -10.33
N THR A 22 -13.53 16.73 -9.61
CA THR A 22 -14.34 17.95 -9.61
C THR A 22 -14.22 18.71 -10.95
N PRO A 23 -15.20 19.56 -11.31
CA PRO A 23 -15.11 20.37 -12.53
C PRO A 23 -13.84 21.23 -12.63
N GLN A 24 -13.32 21.72 -11.50
CA GLN A 24 -12.05 22.47 -11.44
C GLN A 24 -10.83 21.60 -11.80
N GLN A 25 -10.79 20.35 -11.34
CA GLN A 25 -9.70 19.42 -11.65
C GLN A 25 -9.73 18.96 -13.12
N GLN A 26 -10.92 18.87 -13.71
CA GLN A 26 -11.09 18.61 -15.15
C GLN A 26 -10.55 19.76 -16.00
N GLN A 27 -10.72 21.01 -15.55
CA GLN A 27 -10.22 22.18 -16.25
C GLN A 27 -8.69 22.31 -16.19
N GLN A 28 -8.06 21.86 -15.09
CA GLN A 28 -6.59 21.81 -14.96
C GLN A 28 -5.94 20.76 -15.89
N GLN A 29 -6.59 19.62 -16.15
CA GLN A 29 -6.06 18.61 -17.07
C GLN A 29 -6.01 19.06 -18.54
N GLN A 30 -6.85 20.03 -18.92
CA GLN A 30 -6.87 20.55 -20.29
C GLN A 30 -5.77 21.59 -20.56
N GLN A 31 -5.15 22.16 -19.52
CA GLN A 31 -4.20 23.28 -19.67
C GLN A 31 -2.72 22.86 -19.63
N HIS A 32 -2.40 21.67 -19.10
CA HIS A 32 -1.03 21.18 -18.99
C HIS A 32 -0.92 19.78 -19.59
N GLY A 33 -0.55 19.72 -20.88
CA GLY A 33 -0.43 18.47 -21.61
C GLY A 33 0.46 17.44 -20.91
N GLY A 34 -0.15 16.31 -20.54
CA GLY A 34 0.54 15.03 -20.39
C GLY A 34 1.17 14.72 -19.04
N GLN A 35 0.37 14.67 -17.96
CA GLN A 35 0.42 13.63 -16.92
C GLN A 35 -0.73 13.88 -15.92
N ALA A 36 -1.63 12.90 -15.74
CA ALA A 36 -2.70 13.00 -14.77
C ALA A 36 -2.12 12.90 -13.34
N PRO A 37 -2.45 13.82 -12.42
CA PRO A 37 -2.08 13.65 -11.01
C PRO A 37 -2.75 12.39 -10.44
N PRO A 38 -2.14 11.75 -9.43
CA PRO A 38 -2.77 10.60 -8.78
C PRO A 38 -4.14 11.00 -8.20
N PRO A 39 -5.15 10.10 -8.24
CA PRO A 39 -6.45 10.39 -7.66
C PRO A 39 -6.30 10.68 -6.15
N PRO A 40 -7.10 11.61 -5.59
CA PRO A 40 -7.05 11.88 -4.16
C PRO A 40 -7.45 10.63 -3.37
N PRO A 41 -6.90 10.43 -2.16
CA PRO A 41 -7.38 9.38 -1.27
C PRO A 41 -8.88 9.60 -0.96
N CYS A 42 -9.67 8.54 -1.07
CA CYS A 42 -11.10 8.58 -0.77
C CYS A 42 -11.31 9.08 0.68
N GLY A 43 -11.99 10.21 0.84
CA GLY A 43 -12.38 10.77 2.16
C GLY A 43 -11.91 12.18 2.51
N PHE A 44 -11.19 12.88 1.62
CA PHE A 44 -10.83 14.29 1.86
C PHE A 44 -12.00 15.25 1.63
N ASN A 45 -12.75 15.55 2.68
CA ASN A 45 -13.66 16.71 2.72
C ASN A 45 -12.86 17.94 3.19
N THR A 46 -12.76 18.98 2.35
CA THR A 46 -12.09 20.25 2.70
C THR A 46 -13.01 21.29 3.32
N GLU A 47 -14.24 20.91 3.68
CA GLU A 47 -15.31 21.89 3.94
C GLU A 47 -15.63 22.16 5.42
N ASN A 48 -14.72 21.90 6.36
CA ASN A 48 -14.88 22.40 7.74
C ASN A 48 -13.55 22.61 8.45
N GLN A 49 -12.99 23.82 8.30
CA GLN A 49 -11.98 24.34 9.22
C GLN A 49 -12.68 25.14 10.32
N GLN A 50 -12.55 24.71 11.58
CA GLN A 50 -12.26 25.60 12.74
C GLN A 50 -12.04 24.78 14.05
N PRO A 51 -11.06 25.14 14.90
CA PRO A 51 -10.76 24.44 16.16
C PRO A 51 -11.31 25.17 17.41
N PRO A 52 -11.36 24.48 18.57
CA PRO A 52 -11.07 25.18 19.82
C PRO A 52 -10.08 24.47 20.78
N ASN A 53 -9.15 25.31 21.29
CA ASN A 53 -8.39 25.35 22.56
C ASN A 53 -8.98 24.56 23.78
N GLN A 54 -8.33 24.18 24.90
CA GLN A 54 -6.95 24.21 25.46
C GLN A 54 -6.93 23.49 26.85
N HIS A 55 -5.74 22.99 27.27
CA HIS A 55 -5.13 22.95 28.64
C HIS A 55 -5.44 21.86 29.71
N GLY A 56 -4.36 21.25 30.23
CA GLY A 56 -4.26 20.55 31.53
C GLY A 56 -2.84 19.96 31.78
N PRO A 57 -2.26 19.99 33.01
CA PRO A 57 -0.80 20.01 33.25
C PRO A 57 -0.10 18.64 33.44
N SER A 58 1.22 18.61 33.25
CA SER A 58 2.13 17.45 33.40
C SER A 58 2.78 17.34 34.79
N PRO A 59 3.11 16.13 35.28
CA PRO A 59 4.05 15.91 36.39
C PRO A 59 5.42 15.31 35.93
N PRO A 60 6.44 15.24 36.81
CA PRO A 60 7.83 15.59 36.49
C PRO A 60 8.74 14.45 35.98
N GLN A 61 9.81 14.84 35.27
CA GLN A 61 10.92 13.97 34.86
C GLN A 61 11.83 13.60 36.05
N ALA A 62 12.20 12.32 36.12
CA ALA A 62 13.42 11.86 36.80
C ALA A 62 14.38 11.31 35.74
N GLY A 63 15.60 11.83 35.71
CA GLY A 63 16.62 11.47 34.73
C GLY A 63 17.40 10.20 35.07
N ASN A 64 18.15 9.68 34.09
CA ASN A 64 19.56 9.34 34.27
C ASN A 64 20.24 9.13 32.90
N SER A 65 21.49 9.55 32.89
CA SER A 65 22.56 9.59 31.91
C SER A 65 23.15 8.25 31.41
N ASN A 66 23.97 8.43 30.36
CA ASN A 66 25.15 7.65 29.92
C ASN A 66 25.02 6.50 28.90
N SER A 67 25.22 6.86 27.63
CA SER A 67 26.38 6.55 26.76
C SER A 67 27.02 5.15 26.75
N GLY A 68 27.02 4.53 25.56
CA GLY A 68 27.97 3.48 25.14
C GLY A 68 27.59 2.86 23.77
N PRO A 69 28.54 2.55 22.87
CA PRO A 69 28.28 2.48 21.42
C PRO A 69 27.99 1.06 20.91
N GLY A 70 27.27 0.93 19.78
CA GLY A 70 27.26 -0.32 19.01
C GLY A 70 25.98 -0.54 18.21
N TYR A 71 26.13 -0.67 16.90
CA TYR A 71 25.06 -0.93 15.94
C TYR A 71 24.26 -2.19 16.31
N GLY A 72 23.03 -2.00 16.79
CA GLY A 72 22.08 -3.07 17.08
C GLY A 72 20.64 -2.56 17.00
N ILE A 73 19.89 -2.99 15.99
CA ILE A 73 18.44 -2.77 15.94
C ILE A 73 17.80 -3.90 16.75
N ASN A 74 17.59 -3.67 18.04
CA ASN A 74 16.86 -4.57 18.91
C ASN A 74 15.35 -4.36 18.74
N TYR A 75 14.64 -5.35 18.22
CA TYR A 75 13.20 -5.50 18.43
C TYR A 75 12.99 -6.43 19.62
N THR A 76 12.84 -5.87 20.83
CA THR A 76 12.26 -6.59 21.96
C THR A 76 11.04 -5.81 22.45
N GLY A 77 9.88 -6.46 22.33
CA GLY A 77 8.60 -5.88 22.71
C GLY A 77 8.45 -5.73 24.23
N ARG A 78 7.65 -4.74 24.63
CA ARG A 78 6.95 -4.76 25.91
C ARG A 78 5.53 -4.23 25.72
N SER A 79 4.57 -5.10 26.00
CA SER A 79 3.15 -4.79 26.12
C SER A 79 2.92 -3.71 27.18
N GLY A 80 2.02 -2.78 26.90
CA GLY A 80 1.53 -1.79 27.86
C GLY A 80 0.63 -0.79 27.16
N ALA A 81 -0.68 -0.88 27.42
CA ALA A 81 -1.66 0.11 27.03
C ALA A 81 -1.40 1.42 27.81
N ASP A 82 -1.23 2.53 27.10
CA ASP A 82 -1.59 3.89 27.55
C ASP A 82 -1.54 4.85 26.35
N GLY A 83 -2.56 5.70 26.25
CA GLY A 83 -2.88 6.51 25.07
C GLY A 83 -1.98 7.71 24.82
N GLY A 84 -2.04 8.20 23.57
CA GLY A 84 -1.55 9.52 23.17
C GLY A 84 -0.37 9.50 22.19
N ASN A 85 -0.67 9.43 20.90
CA ASN A 85 0.15 9.91 19.78
C ASN A 85 1.63 9.50 19.74
N LYS A 86 1.88 8.27 19.28
CA LYS A 86 2.97 8.02 18.33
C LYS A 86 2.39 7.47 17.05
N ALA A 87 1.98 8.39 16.16
CA ALA A 87 1.42 8.12 14.84
C ALA A 87 2.47 7.52 13.90
N GLY A 88 3.00 6.33 14.23
CA GLY A 88 3.92 5.56 13.41
C GLY A 88 3.19 4.40 12.74
N LEU A 89 3.77 3.92 11.64
CA LEU A 89 3.36 2.67 11.02
C LEU A 89 3.78 1.50 11.91
N GLN A 90 2.93 0.50 12.05
CA GLN A 90 3.19 -0.67 12.88
C GLN A 90 2.54 -1.93 12.30
N TRP A 91 3.15 -3.07 12.54
CA TRP A 91 2.59 -4.37 12.19
C TRP A 91 1.76 -4.89 13.36
N VAL A 92 0.44 -4.98 13.18
CA VAL A 92 -0.52 -5.43 14.20
C VAL A 92 -0.92 -6.87 13.91
N SER A 93 -0.77 -7.75 14.90
CA SER A 93 -1.23 -9.14 14.79
C SER A 93 -2.74 -9.20 14.61
N ALA A 94 -3.20 -10.03 13.68
CA ALA A 94 -4.59 -10.27 13.38
C ALA A 94 -4.79 -11.73 12.95
N SER A 95 -6.04 -12.18 12.95
CA SER A 95 -6.36 -13.55 12.56
C SER A 95 -7.78 -13.70 12.06
N ASN A 96 -8.04 -14.78 11.31
CA ASN A 96 -9.37 -15.24 10.91
C ASN A 96 -10.25 -14.15 10.28
N GLY A 97 -9.68 -13.37 9.36
CA GLY A 97 -10.39 -12.28 8.67
C GLY A 97 -10.50 -10.97 9.46
N HIS A 98 -10.02 -10.90 10.70
CA HIS A 98 -10.03 -9.64 11.45
C HIS A 98 -9.13 -8.59 10.76
N ILE A 99 -9.65 -7.38 10.60
CA ILE A 99 -8.93 -6.21 10.08
C ILE A 99 -8.94 -5.12 11.17
N PRO A 100 -7.78 -4.78 11.76
CA PRO A 100 -7.70 -3.74 12.79
C PRO A 100 -8.06 -2.33 12.26
N PRO A 101 -8.45 -1.40 13.14
CA PRO A 101 -8.56 0.02 12.79
C PRO A 101 -7.25 0.58 12.23
N ASN A 102 -7.35 1.60 11.38
CA ASN A 102 -6.22 2.26 10.72
C ASN A 102 -5.35 1.32 9.86
N ALA A 103 -5.90 0.20 9.38
CA ALA A 103 -5.23 -0.68 8.44
C ALA A 103 -4.93 0.05 7.12
N VAL A 104 -3.71 -0.10 6.62
CA VAL A 104 -3.28 0.48 5.35
C VAL A 104 -3.90 -0.32 4.21
N GLN A 105 -4.89 0.27 3.55
CA GLN A 105 -5.42 -0.27 2.30
C GLN A 105 -4.35 -0.15 1.21
N GLY A 106 -3.99 -1.28 0.60
CA GLY A 106 -3.00 -1.32 -0.47
C GLY A 106 -3.59 -1.64 -1.85
N GLY A 107 -4.79 -2.22 -1.87
CA GLY A 107 -5.45 -2.67 -3.08
C GLY A 107 -6.96 -2.73 -2.96
N ILE A 108 -7.58 -3.31 -3.98
CA ILE A 108 -9.02 -3.41 -4.12
C ILE A 108 -9.35 -4.58 -5.05
N GLU A 109 -10.35 -5.37 -4.71
CA GLU A 109 -10.90 -6.39 -5.61
C GLU A 109 -11.71 -5.73 -6.73
N LYS A 110 -12.07 -6.53 -7.73
CA LYS A 110 -12.84 -6.08 -8.91
C LYS A 110 -14.22 -5.51 -8.54
N ASP A 111 -14.82 -5.99 -7.46
CA ASP A 111 -16.12 -5.55 -6.95
C ASP A 111 -16.04 -4.31 -6.04
N GLY A 112 -14.83 -3.76 -5.82
CA GLY A 112 -14.60 -2.63 -4.94
C GLY A 112 -14.25 -3.00 -3.50
N THR A 113 -14.24 -4.29 -3.14
CA THR A 113 -13.90 -4.73 -1.78
C THR A 113 -12.42 -4.44 -1.47
N PRO A 114 -12.08 -3.81 -0.33
CA PRO A 114 -10.71 -3.39 -0.05
C PRO A 114 -9.78 -4.58 0.25
N LEU A 115 -8.51 -4.42 -0.12
CA LEU A 115 -7.42 -5.30 0.28
C LEU A 115 -6.36 -4.53 1.08
N PHE A 116 -5.93 -5.13 2.19
CA PHE A 116 -5.02 -4.52 3.15
C PHE A 116 -3.63 -5.12 3.07
N VAL A 117 -2.62 -4.29 3.35
CA VAL A 117 -1.22 -4.71 3.40
C VAL A 117 -1.00 -5.66 4.56
N ALA A 118 -0.67 -6.91 4.25
CA ALA A 118 -0.48 -7.97 5.22
C ALA A 118 0.85 -8.69 5.04
N ARG A 119 1.25 -9.43 6.07
CA ARG A 119 2.35 -10.40 6.02
C ARG A 119 2.06 -11.58 6.93
N ALA A 120 2.59 -12.75 6.59
CA ALA A 120 2.42 -13.95 7.39
C ALA A 120 3.70 -14.80 7.41
N ILE A 121 3.92 -15.53 8.50
CA ILE A 121 5.01 -16.49 8.60
C ILE A 121 4.63 -17.76 7.84
N TYR A 122 5.49 -18.23 6.94
CA TYR A 122 5.28 -19.48 6.24
C TYR A 122 6.63 -20.08 5.83
N LYS A 123 6.85 -21.38 6.13
CA LYS A 123 8.08 -22.12 5.81
C LYS A 123 9.38 -21.36 6.14
N GLY A 124 9.48 -20.85 7.36
CA GLY A 124 10.69 -20.16 7.85
C GLY A 124 10.88 -18.72 7.34
N GLY A 125 10.07 -18.27 6.37
CA GLY A 125 10.04 -16.89 5.90
C GLY A 125 8.89 -16.07 6.49
N LEU A 126 8.99 -14.76 6.35
CA LEU A 126 7.93 -13.79 6.61
C LEU A 126 7.53 -13.15 5.27
N HIS A 127 6.37 -13.52 4.76
CA HIS A 127 5.97 -13.21 3.38
C HIS A 127 4.90 -12.12 3.34
N PRO A 128 5.13 -11.03 2.56
CA PRO A 128 4.10 -10.05 2.26
C PRO A 128 2.97 -10.61 1.39
N GLY A 129 1.76 -10.11 1.58
CA GLY A 129 0.56 -10.53 0.85
C GLY A 129 -0.60 -9.56 1.03
N LYS A 130 -1.82 -10.11 0.94
CA LYS A 130 -3.08 -9.37 1.05
C LYS A 130 -3.96 -9.92 2.16
N ALA A 131 -4.64 -9.05 2.89
CA ALA A 131 -5.70 -9.44 3.82
C ALA A 131 -7.03 -8.76 3.46
N GLY A 132 -8.14 -9.42 3.81
CA GLY A 132 -9.49 -8.94 3.60
C GLY A 132 -10.50 -9.83 4.34
N GLN A 133 -11.57 -9.23 4.85
CA GLN A 133 -12.61 -9.98 5.58
C GLN A 133 -13.30 -11.03 4.70
N HIS A 134 -13.34 -10.79 3.39
CA HIS A 134 -13.93 -11.69 2.38
C HIS A 134 -12.98 -12.80 1.93
N LEU A 135 -11.69 -12.76 2.31
CA LEU A 135 -10.73 -13.79 1.90
C LEU A 135 -10.98 -15.06 2.71
N GLU A 136 -11.44 -16.10 2.03
CA GLU A 136 -11.75 -17.39 2.62
C GLU A 136 -10.51 -18.08 3.21
N ASN A 137 -10.74 -19.06 4.08
CA ASN A 137 -9.70 -19.94 4.63
C ASN A 137 -8.57 -19.22 5.41
N GLY A 138 -8.87 -18.07 6.01
CA GLY A 138 -7.97 -17.45 6.98
C GLY A 138 -7.94 -15.93 6.97
N GLY A 139 -8.46 -15.27 5.93
CA GLY A 139 -8.50 -13.80 5.86
C GLY A 139 -7.22 -13.14 5.37
N CYS A 140 -6.18 -13.93 5.06
CA CYS A 140 -4.90 -13.46 4.50
C CYS A 140 -4.36 -14.47 3.49
N ASN A 141 -3.91 -13.97 2.34
CA ASN A 141 -3.30 -14.76 1.28
C ASN A 141 -1.88 -14.27 0.99
N ILE A 142 -0.92 -15.19 0.92
CA ILE A 142 0.47 -14.94 0.52
C ILE A 142 0.85 -15.79 -0.70
N GLY A 143 1.84 -15.33 -1.47
CA GLY A 143 2.44 -16.11 -2.56
C GLY A 143 3.65 -16.91 -2.05
N PHE A 144 3.64 -18.22 -2.27
CA PHE A 144 4.80 -19.08 -2.00
C PHE A 144 4.84 -20.30 -2.92
N GLY A 145 6.00 -20.57 -3.52
CA GLY A 145 6.24 -21.82 -4.26
C GLY A 145 5.25 -22.04 -5.40
N HIS A 146 4.91 -20.97 -6.13
CA HIS A 146 3.94 -20.96 -7.24
C HIS A 146 2.48 -21.12 -6.83
N LYS A 147 2.18 -21.10 -5.52
CA LYS A 147 0.83 -21.25 -4.97
C LYS A 147 0.41 -20.03 -4.18
N GLU A 148 -0.89 -19.77 -4.20
CA GLU A 148 -1.53 -18.91 -3.21
C GLU A 148 -1.79 -19.73 -1.95
N ILE A 149 -1.32 -19.23 -0.81
CA ILE A 149 -1.44 -19.87 0.49
C ILE A 149 -2.34 -18.99 1.36
N ALA A 150 -3.47 -19.55 1.79
CA ALA A 150 -4.32 -18.92 2.80
C ALA A 150 -3.74 -19.17 4.19
N VAL A 151 -3.73 -18.13 5.04
CA VAL A 151 -3.15 -18.17 6.38
C VAL A 151 -4.11 -17.50 7.37
N SER A 152 -4.38 -18.16 8.49
CA SER A 152 -5.29 -17.65 9.52
C SER A 152 -4.62 -16.72 10.53
N GLU A 153 -3.30 -16.76 10.66
CA GLU A 153 -2.51 -15.89 11.56
C GLU A 153 -1.57 -15.02 10.75
N TYR A 154 -1.71 -13.70 10.90
CA TYR A 154 -0.98 -12.74 10.08
C TYR A 154 -0.79 -11.43 10.83
N GLN A 155 -0.09 -10.50 10.18
CA GLN A 155 0.05 -9.13 10.65
C GLN A 155 -0.42 -8.17 9.57
N ILE A 156 -1.12 -7.12 9.97
CA ILE A 156 -1.57 -6.04 9.09
C ILE A 156 -0.74 -4.79 9.38
N LEU A 157 -0.32 -4.09 8.33
CA LEU A 157 0.30 -2.79 8.47
C LEU A 157 -0.79 -1.76 8.82
N CYS A 158 -0.67 -1.12 9.99
CA CYS A 158 -1.59 -0.09 10.45
C CYS A 158 -0.85 1.22 10.73
N GLY A 159 -1.55 2.35 10.58
CA GLY A 159 -1.04 3.67 10.95
C GLY A 159 -1.29 4.72 9.87
N ASP A 160 -0.50 5.79 9.92
CA ASP A 160 -0.62 6.92 9.01
C ASP A 160 -0.05 6.60 7.62
N ALA A 161 -0.94 6.32 6.67
CA ALA A 161 -0.58 6.01 5.29
C ALA A 161 0.06 7.18 4.55
N SER A 162 -0.03 8.43 5.03
CA SER A 162 0.65 9.57 4.41
C SER A 162 2.19 9.47 4.53
N LYS A 163 2.67 8.59 5.41
CA LYS A 163 4.10 8.27 5.57
C LYS A 163 4.60 7.25 4.54
N LEU A 164 3.74 6.83 3.62
CA LEU A 164 4.02 5.86 2.58
C LEU A 164 3.75 6.46 1.21
N ARG A 165 4.46 5.96 0.21
CA ARG A 165 4.20 6.23 -1.20
C ARG A 165 4.43 4.98 -2.04
N TRP A 166 3.79 4.96 -3.21
CA TRP A 166 3.96 3.90 -4.20
C TRP A 166 4.95 4.35 -5.28
N VAL A 167 6.02 3.59 -5.49
CA VAL A 167 7.06 3.88 -6.48
C VAL A 167 6.95 2.88 -7.62
N ARG A 168 6.77 3.37 -8.85
CA ARG A 168 6.68 2.51 -10.04
C ARG A 168 7.99 1.77 -10.30
N GLN A 169 7.89 0.51 -10.70
CA GLN A 169 9.00 -0.34 -11.12
C GLN A 169 8.62 -1.14 -12.36
N GLU A 170 9.63 -1.44 -13.17
CA GLU A 170 9.55 -2.35 -14.31
C GLU A 170 10.71 -3.35 -14.27
N GLY A 171 10.43 -4.65 -14.38
CA GLY A 171 11.43 -5.71 -14.27
C GLY A 171 11.87 -5.98 -12.81
N PRO A 172 13.07 -6.56 -12.60
CA PRO A 172 13.61 -6.77 -11.26
C PRO A 172 13.66 -5.46 -10.44
N LEU A 173 13.42 -5.56 -9.13
CA LEU A 173 13.47 -4.38 -8.26
C LEU A 173 14.87 -3.76 -8.24
N ILE A 174 14.96 -2.47 -8.56
CA ILE A 174 16.17 -1.66 -8.43
C ILE A 174 15.92 -0.61 -7.34
N ILE A 175 16.62 -0.74 -6.22
CA ILE A 175 16.49 0.20 -5.09
C ILE A 175 17.43 1.38 -5.35
N GLN A 176 16.90 2.42 -5.98
CA GLN A 176 17.63 3.66 -6.27
C GLN A 176 16.69 4.86 -6.14
N GLY A 177 17.05 5.82 -5.29
CA GLY A 177 16.28 7.06 -5.13
C GLY A 177 15.01 6.94 -4.28
N PHE A 178 14.81 5.83 -3.56
CA PHE A 178 13.73 5.65 -2.59
C PHE A 178 14.09 4.61 -1.53
N VAL A 179 13.39 4.62 -0.40
CA VAL A 179 13.55 3.64 0.69
C VAL A 179 12.33 2.70 0.71
N PRO A 180 12.44 1.45 0.21
CA PRO A 180 11.31 0.52 0.23
C PRO A 180 10.95 0.14 1.67
N TYR A 181 9.66 -0.03 1.94
CA TYR A 181 9.19 -0.39 3.28
C TYR A 181 9.41 -1.89 3.53
N PRO A 182 10.23 -2.29 4.52
CA PRO A 182 10.53 -3.69 4.77
C PRO A 182 9.28 -4.41 5.29
N ALA A 183 8.91 -5.53 4.66
CA ALA A 183 7.74 -6.32 5.08
C ALA A 183 8.06 -7.75 5.47
N GLY A 184 9.23 -8.27 5.14
CA GLY A 184 9.64 -9.56 5.66
C GLY A 184 10.92 -10.04 4.99
N HIS A 185 11.07 -11.36 4.94
CA HIS A 185 12.25 -12.01 4.42
C HIS A 185 11.93 -13.42 3.95
N GLU A 186 12.71 -13.91 3.00
CA GLU A 186 12.77 -15.34 2.68
C GLU A 186 13.41 -16.11 3.85
N GLU A 187 13.35 -17.45 3.83
CA GLU A 187 14.00 -18.31 4.84
C GLU A 187 15.52 -18.04 4.93
N SER A 188 16.15 -17.68 3.81
CA SER A 188 17.57 -17.29 3.73
C SER A 188 17.90 -15.99 4.47
N GLY A 189 16.89 -15.23 4.91
CA GLY A 189 17.04 -13.89 5.48
C GLY A 189 17.06 -12.76 4.44
N GLU A 190 16.97 -13.08 3.15
CA GLU A 190 16.90 -12.05 2.10
C GLU A 190 15.61 -11.24 2.21
N PRO A 191 15.67 -9.90 2.13
CA PRO A 191 14.52 -9.04 2.41
C PRO A 191 13.44 -9.14 1.34
N LEU A 192 12.19 -8.99 1.79
CA LEU A 192 10.99 -8.87 0.96
C LEU A 192 10.26 -7.56 1.24
N TYR A 193 9.76 -6.95 0.18
CA TYR A 193 9.05 -5.68 0.21
C TYR A 193 7.62 -5.83 -0.31
N ILE A 194 6.74 -4.91 0.07
CA ILE A 194 5.36 -4.88 -0.41
C ILE A 194 5.33 -4.36 -1.85
N ALA A 195 4.63 -5.07 -2.71
CA ALA A 195 4.35 -4.64 -4.06
C ALA A 195 2.84 -4.65 -4.34
N LYS A 196 2.40 -3.82 -5.29
CA LYS A 196 1.05 -3.87 -5.86
C LYS A 196 1.07 -3.82 -7.38
N THR A 197 0.09 -4.46 -8.02
CA THR A 197 -0.12 -4.39 -9.47
C THR A 197 -1.60 -4.34 -9.82
N LEU A 198 -1.93 -3.86 -11.02
CA LEU A 198 -3.25 -4.00 -11.60
C LEU A 198 -3.35 -5.36 -12.32
N TYR A 199 -4.33 -6.17 -11.96
CA TYR A 199 -4.56 -7.47 -12.57
C TYR A 199 -6.06 -7.78 -12.62
N ASP A 200 -6.57 -8.14 -13.79
CA ASP A 200 -7.97 -8.56 -13.99
C ASP A 200 -9.02 -7.58 -13.39
N GLY A 201 -8.78 -6.27 -13.56
CA GLY A 201 -9.67 -5.22 -13.04
C GLY A 201 -9.58 -4.97 -11.54
N SER A 202 -8.59 -5.55 -10.85
CA SER A 202 -8.33 -5.39 -9.42
C SER A 202 -6.92 -4.84 -9.14
N GLN A 203 -6.67 -4.31 -7.95
CA GLN A 203 -5.34 -3.97 -7.45
C GLN A 203 -4.89 -5.04 -6.44
N GLN A 204 -3.95 -5.88 -6.84
CA GLN A 204 -3.48 -7.02 -6.05
C GLN A 204 -2.16 -6.69 -5.34
N LEU A 205 -2.02 -7.20 -4.10
CA LEU A 205 -0.81 -7.03 -3.28
C LEU A 205 0.01 -8.31 -3.25
N GLY A 206 1.32 -8.16 -3.07
CA GLY A 206 2.24 -9.26 -2.97
C GLY A 206 3.64 -8.80 -2.59
N LYS A 207 4.64 -9.51 -3.08
CA LYS A 207 6.05 -9.34 -2.71
C LYS A 207 6.93 -9.00 -3.91
N CYS A 208 7.95 -8.20 -3.69
CA CYS A 208 9.05 -7.99 -4.62
C CYS A 208 10.38 -7.93 -3.85
N ALA A 209 11.48 -8.20 -4.54
CA ALA A 209 12.84 -8.04 -4.01
C ALA A 209 13.86 -8.07 -5.16
N PRO A 210 15.09 -7.58 -4.97
CA PRO A 210 16.13 -7.63 -6.01
C PRO A 210 16.48 -9.06 -6.49
N HIS A 211 16.28 -10.07 -5.63
CA HIS A 211 16.47 -11.48 -6.00
C HIS A 211 15.27 -12.07 -6.79
N ILE A 212 14.10 -11.44 -6.77
CA ILE A 212 12.92 -11.86 -7.55
C ILE A 212 13.03 -11.31 -8.97
N LYS A 213 13.52 -12.13 -9.89
CA LYS A 213 13.89 -11.70 -11.26
C LYS A 213 12.72 -11.36 -12.16
N LYS A 214 11.50 -11.78 -11.82
CA LYS A 214 10.29 -11.47 -12.58
C LYS A 214 9.58 -10.19 -12.12
N GLY A 215 10.20 -9.40 -11.23
CA GLY A 215 9.63 -8.19 -10.65
C GLY A 215 8.82 -8.48 -9.40
N MET A 216 7.50 -8.38 -9.50
CA MET A 216 6.56 -8.68 -8.42
C MET A 216 6.01 -10.10 -8.54
N SER A 217 5.78 -10.73 -7.38
CA SER A 217 5.02 -11.96 -7.20
C SER A 217 3.79 -11.72 -6.33
N PHE A 218 2.64 -12.31 -6.65
CA PHE A 218 1.39 -12.08 -5.91
C PHE A 218 0.41 -13.27 -5.97
N PRO A 219 -0.34 -13.53 -4.88
CA PRO A 219 -1.37 -14.56 -4.85
C PRO A 219 -2.65 -14.11 -5.59
N TYR A 220 -3.13 -14.93 -6.52
CA TYR A 220 -4.43 -14.74 -7.18
C TYR A 220 -4.92 -16.03 -7.84
N GLY A 221 -6.17 -16.43 -7.56
CA GLY A 221 -6.82 -17.56 -8.21
C GLY A 221 -6.10 -18.88 -7.95
N HIS A 222 -5.71 -19.12 -6.69
CA HIS A 222 -5.00 -20.29 -6.18
C HIS A 222 -3.56 -20.44 -6.68
N LYS A 223 -3.03 -19.44 -7.39
CA LYS A 223 -1.66 -19.43 -7.92
C LYS A 223 -0.90 -18.21 -7.42
N GLU A 224 0.40 -18.37 -7.29
CA GLU A 224 1.31 -17.24 -7.21
C GLU A 224 1.67 -16.80 -8.64
N LYS A 225 1.21 -15.62 -9.02
CA LYS A 225 1.43 -14.98 -10.32
C LYS A 225 2.61 -14.02 -10.25
N THR A 226 3.15 -13.66 -11.40
CA THR A 226 4.24 -12.68 -11.49
C THR A 226 3.96 -11.63 -12.56
N THR A 227 4.47 -10.42 -12.36
CA THR A 227 4.48 -9.36 -13.37
C THR A 227 5.71 -8.47 -13.19
N ASP A 228 6.25 -8.00 -14.30
CA ASP A 228 7.34 -7.05 -14.34
C ASP A 228 6.87 -5.61 -14.13
N ASN A 229 5.59 -5.28 -14.33
CA ASN A 229 5.04 -3.95 -14.17
C ASN A 229 4.26 -3.82 -12.85
N TYR A 230 4.79 -3.04 -11.90
CA TYR A 230 4.24 -2.96 -10.55
C TYR A 230 4.64 -1.64 -9.86
N MET A 231 4.15 -1.48 -8.64
CA MET A 231 4.58 -0.44 -7.72
C MET A 231 5.09 -1.07 -6.42
N VAL A 232 6.12 -0.49 -5.83
CA VAL A 232 6.68 -0.87 -4.53
C VAL A 232 6.28 0.14 -3.48
N LEU A 233 5.88 -0.35 -2.30
CA LEU A 233 5.59 0.52 -1.17
C LEU A 233 6.90 1.03 -0.58
N ALA A 234 7.04 2.34 -0.49
CA ALA A 234 8.22 3.03 0.03
C ALA A 234 7.84 4.01 1.15
N GLN A 235 8.81 4.38 1.96
CA GLN A 235 8.67 5.50 2.88
C GLN A 235 8.46 6.79 2.06
N ALA A 236 7.55 7.64 2.53
CA ALA A 236 7.43 9.01 2.05
C ALA A 236 8.62 9.85 2.54
N ASP A 237 8.97 10.87 1.77
CA ASP A 237 10.07 11.80 2.06
C ASP A 237 9.65 12.85 3.11
#